data_AF-A0A0F5VBW9-F1
#
_entry.id   AF-A0A0F5VBW9-F1
#
_cell.length_a   1.000
_cell.length_b   1.000
_cell.length_c   1.000
_cell.angle_alpha   90.00
_cell.angle_beta   90.00
_cell.angle_gamma   90.00
#
_symmetry.space_group_name_H-M   'P 1'
#
loop_
_entity.id
_entity.type
_entity.pdbx_description
1 polymer ?
#
loop_
_entity_poly.entity_id
_entity_poly.type
_entity_poly.pdbx_seq_one_letter_code
_entity_poly.pdbx_strand_id
1 'polypeptide(L)' 'MAKKKCCQHTEQATSTGFETDHGRGTIMDNALKAVVTSKVFRSRVEKARKGKGSFQRKAKHGGRESWPIAA' A
#
# COMPACT_ATOMS: atom_id res chain seq x y z
N MET A 1 34.85 -33.25 -20.24
CA MET A 1 33.50 -32.88 -20.74
C MET A 1 32.54 -32.87 -19.56
N ALA A 2 32.13 -31.69 -19.07
CA ALA A 2 31.07 -31.59 -18.07
C ALA A 2 30.24 -30.34 -18.38
N LYS A 3 28.98 -30.57 -18.75
CA LYS A 3 28.05 -29.55 -19.25
C LYS A 3 27.72 -28.55 -18.14
N LYS A 4 28.01 -27.27 -18.38
CA LYS A 4 27.54 -26.13 -17.57
C LYS A 4 26.02 -26.19 -17.46
N LYS A 5 25.48 -26.45 -16.26
CA LYS A 5 24.07 -26.17 -15.96
C LYS A 5 23.91 -24.66 -15.86
N CYS A 6 23.55 -24.03 -16.96
CA CYS A 6 22.99 -22.68 -16.99
C CYS A 6 21.64 -22.73 -16.28
N CYS A 7 21.58 -22.25 -15.04
CA CYS A 7 20.32 -21.93 -14.36
C CYS A 7 19.74 -20.68 -15.02
N GLN A 8 18.79 -20.90 -15.92
CA GLN A 8 18.01 -19.86 -16.57
C GLN A 8 17.07 -19.26 -15.51
N HIS A 9 17.44 -18.09 -14.97
CA HIS A 9 16.49 -17.30 -14.19
C HIS A 9 15.63 -16.52 -15.18
N THR A 10 14.37 -16.93 -15.27
CA THR A 10 13.33 -16.40 -16.13
C THR A 10 13.07 -14.92 -15.85
N GLU A 11 13.37 -14.07 -16.83
CA GLU A 11 13.02 -12.65 -16.85
C GLU A 11 11.51 -12.52 -17.00
N GLN A 12 10.81 -12.04 -15.97
CA GLN A 12 9.39 -11.71 -16.07
C GLN A 12 9.23 -10.22 -16.37
N ALA A 13 8.73 -9.93 -17.58
CA ALA A 13 8.32 -8.60 -18.00
C ALA A 13 7.08 -8.15 -17.22
N THR A 14 7.23 -7.17 -16.32
CA THR A 14 6.11 -6.49 -15.65
C THR A 14 5.79 -5.19 -16.38
N SER A 15 5.02 -5.28 -17.47
CA SER A 15 4.57 -4.12 -18.23
C SER A 15 3.12 -3.75 -17.89
N THR A 16 2.96 -2.86 -16.91
CA THR A 16 1.88 -1.84 -16.82
C THR A 16 2.37 -0.76 -15.85
N GLY A 17 3.05 0.27 -16.36
CA GLY A 17 3.65 1.31 -15.53
C GLY A 17 2.63 2.32 -15.02
N PHE A 18 2.26 2.22 -13.74
CA PHE A 18 1.64 3.33 -13.04
C PHE A 18 2.74 4.31 -12.60
N GLU A 19 2.85 5.44 -13.28
CA GLU A 19 3.76 6.51 -12.87
C GLU A 19 3.27 7.08 -11.53
N THR A 20 4.10 6.95 -10.50
CA THR A 20 3.78 7.43 -9.14
C THR A 20 4.80 8.50 -8.74
N ASP A 21 4.30 9.68 -8.39
CA ASP A 21 5.14 10.75 -7.85
C ASP A 21 5.68 10.35 -6.46
N HIS A 22 7.00 10.25 -6.38
CA HIS A 22 7.75 9.89 -5.18
C HIS A 22 8.39 11.12 -4.50
N GLY A 23 8.30 12.31 -5.11
CA GLY A 23 8.70 13.58 -4.50
C GLY A 23 10.19 13.72 -4.14
N ARG A 24 11.08 12.94 -4.78
CA ARG A 24 12.53 12.96 -4.54
C ARG A 24 13.35 13.68 -5.62
N GLY A 25 12.70 14.19 -6.68
CA GLY A 25 13.38 14.76 -7.84
C GLY A 25 14.17 13.72 -8.63
N THR A 26 15.21 14.15 -9.34
CA THR A 26 16.05 13.25 -10.15
C THR A 26 16.89 12.33 -9.25
N ILE A 27 16.69 11.02 -9.38
CA ILE A 27 17.43 10.01 -8.62
C ILE A 27 18.73 9.69 -9.37
N MET A 28 19.89 9.91 -8.75
CA MET A 28 21.20 9.69 -9.38
C MET A 28 21.79 8.31 -9.09
N ASP A 29 21.68 7.82 -7.85
CA ASP A 29 22.41 6.60 -7.43
C ASP A 29 21.55 5.33 -7.49
N ASN A 30 20.49 5.25 -6.69
CA ASN A 30 19.70 4.02 -6.54
C ASN A 30 18.19 4.32 -6.49
N ALA A 31 17.48 3.81 -7.49
CA ALA A 31 16.03 3.95 -7.62
C ALA A 31 15.27 3.30 -6.45
N LEU A 32 15.53 2.03 -6.14
CA LEU A 32 14.80 1.29 -5.10
C LEU A 32 14.94 1.96 -3.73
N LYS A 33 16.14 2.40 -3.36
CA LYS A 33 16.39 3.11 -2.09
C LYS A 33 15.59 4.42 -2.03
N ALA A 34 15.53 5.17 -3.13
CA ALA A 34 14.77 6.41 -3.21
C ALA A 34 13.26 6.15 -3.06
N VAL A 35 12.73 5.11 -3.71
CA VAL A 35 11.30 4.80 -3.60
C VAL A 35 10.96 4.28 -2.20
N VAL A 36 11.72 3.33 -1.63
CA VAL A 36 11.48 2.75 -0.30
C VAL A 36 11.42 3.83 0.79
N THR A 37 12.22 4.88 0.67
CA THR A 37 12.28 5.98 1.64
C THR A 37 11.35 7.15 1.30
N SER A 38 10.52 7.03 0.26
CA SER A 38 9.55 8.06 -0.16
C SER A 38 8.20 7.90 0.55
N LYS A 39 7.28 8.85 0.31
CA LYS A 39 5.92 8.84 0.87
C LYS A 39 5.09 7.62 0.43
N VAL A 40 5.44 7.02 -0.71
CA VAL A 40 4.74 5.88 -1.28
C VAL A 40 4.77 4.69 -0.31
N PHE A 41 5.93 4.40 0.26
CA PHE A 41 6.17 3.25 1.14
C PHE A 41 6.21 3.62 2.63
N ARG A 42 5.25 4.43 3.08
CA ARG A 42 5.07 4.75 4.50
C ARG A 42 4.28 3.67 5.24
N SER A 43 4.62 3.44 6.50
CA SER A 43 3.85 2.57 7.40
C SER A 43 2.43 3.08 7.60
N ARG A 44 1.44 2.23 7.30
CA ARG A 44 0.02 2.57 7.50
C ARG A 44 -0.44 2.15 8.90
N VAL A 45 -1.04 3.09 9.63
CA VAL A 45 -1.65 2.83 10.93
C VAL A 45 -3.16 2.83 10.74
N GLU A 46 -3.79 1.71 11.06
CA GLU A 46 -5.24 1.59 11.08
C GLU A 46 -5.81 2.08 12.41
N LYS A 47 -6.99 2.70 12.36
CA LYS A 47 -7.68 3.12 13.58
C LYS A 47 -8.27 1.90 14.28
N ALA A 48 -7.83 1.67 15.52
CA ALA A 48 -8.37 0.60 16.35
C ALA A 48 -9.88 0.78 16.58
N ARG A 49 -10.61 -0.33 16.67
CA ARG A 49 -12.08 -0.32 16.92
C ARG A 49 -12.43 -0.08 18.40
N LYS A 50 -11.56 -0.46 19.33
CA LYS A 50 -11.74 -0.30 20.79
C LYS A 50 -10.41 0.11 21.43
N GLY A 51 -10.47 0.80 22.58
CA GLY A 51 -9.30 1.19 23.36
C GLY A 51 -8.80 2.62 23.07
N LYS A 52 -7.48 2.83 23.18
CA LYS A 52 -6.88 4.17 23.00
C LYS A 52 -7.03 4.62 21.55
N GLY A 53 -7.52 5.85 21.38
CA GLY A 53 -7.67 6.46 20.05
C GLY A 53 -8.80 5.87 19.21
N SER A 54 -9.64 4.96 19.74
CA SER A 54 -10.75 4.37 19.00
C SER A 54 -12.02 5.22 19.02
N PHE A 55 -12.14 6.18 19.94
CA PHE A 55 -13.33 7.03 20.08
C PHE A 55 -13.60 7.81 18.78
N GLN A 56 -14.87 7.85 18.37
CA GLN A 56 -15.36 8.60 17.22
C GLN A 56 -16.59 9.39 17.66
N ARG A 57 -16.59 10.71 17.45
CA ARG A 57 -17.71 11.59 17.85
C ARG A 57 -19.01 11.26 17.09
N LYS A 58 -18.89 10.82 15.84
CA LYS A 58 -20.01 10.38 15.00
C LYS A 58 -19.73 8.95 14.54
N ALA A 59 -20.68 8.05 14.79
CA ALA A 59 -20.64 6.70 14.25
C ALA A 59 -20.97 6.71 12.75
N LYS A 60 -20.53 5.68 12.01
CA LYS A 60 -20.77 5.53 10.56
C LYS A 60 -22.27 5.65 10.18
N HIS A 61 -23.16 5.20 11.08
CA HIS A 61 -24.62 5.21 10.88
C HIS A 61 -25.36 5.98 11.99
N GLY A 62 -24.77 7.04 12.56
CA GLY A 62 -25.46 7.88 13.54
C GLY A 62 -26.70 8.55 12.91
N GLY A 63 -27.88 8.32 13.49
CA GLY A 63 -29.15 8.90 13.02
C GLY A 63 -29.92 8.06 11.99
N ARG A 64 -29.45 6.87 11.63
CA ARG A 64 -30.27 5.88 10.92
C ARG A 64 -30.80 4.88 11.94
N GLU A 65 -32.11 4.90 12.16
CA GLU A 65 -32.82 3.88 12.93
C GLU A 65 -32.63 2.53 12.23
N SER A 66 -32.25 1.51 13.00
CA SER A 66 -31.90 0.17 12.51
C SER A 66 -33.12 -0.68 12.10
N TRP A 67 -34.31 -0.10 12.00
CA TRP A 67 -35.54 -0.79 11.61
C TRP A 67 -36.37 0.08 10.65
N PRO A 68 -36.79 -0.41 9.47
CA PRO A 68 -38.05 0.04 8.93
C PRO A 68 -39.12 -0.51 9.86
N ILE A 69 -39.84 0.35 10.58
CA ILE A 69 -41.11 -0.04 11.18
C ILE A 69 -42.02 -0.40 9.99
N ALA A 70 -42.17 -1.70 9.76
CA ALA A 70 -43.30 -2.23 9.02
C ALA A 70 -44.54 -1.99 9.88
N ALA A 71 -45.34 -0.99 9.52
CA ALA A 71 -46.75 -0.83 9.86
C ALA A 71 -47.39 0.18 8.91
#